data_AF-A0A7Y4Y246-F1
#
_entry.id   AF-A0A7Y4Y246-F1
#
_cell.length_a   1.000
_cell.length_b   1.000
_cell.length_c   1.000
_cell.angle_alpha   90.00
_cell.angle_beta   90.00
_cell.angle_gamma   90.00
#
_symmetry.space_group_name_H-M   'P 1'
#
loop_
_entity.id
_entity.type
_entity.pdbx_description
1 polymer ?
#
loop_
_entity_poly.entity_id
_entity_poly.type
_entity_poly.pdbx_seq_one_letter_code
_entity_poly.pdbx_strand_id
1 'polypeptide(L)' 'MIGPSDAYGLNAAGEPHGFATAAMRLSTYRKIHPGAWEEAIFYDHPSGYDRVRRSMEWLKEHPEAGRRAP' A
#
# COMPACT_ATOMS: atom_id res chain seq x y z
N MET A 1 -6.76 -7.98 -2.34
CA MET A 1 -5.75 -8.69 -1.50
C MET A 1 -4.44 -7.91 -1.61
N ILE A 2 -3.65 -7.70 -0.53
CA ILE A 2 -2.28 -7.18 -0.72
C ILE A 2 -1.55 -8.20 -1.59
N GLY A 3 -0.85 -7.78 -2.63
CA GLY A 3 -0.07 -8.74 -3.40
C GLY A 3 0.89 -9.46 -2.46
N PRO A 4 1.19 -10.76 -2.65
CA PRO A 4 2.13 -11.49 -1.80
C PRO A 4 3.49 -10.78 -1.70
N SER A 5 3.91 -10.08 -2.76
CA SER A 5 5.12 -9.25 -2.77
C SER A 5 5.05 -8.02 -1.87
N ASP A 6 3.90 -7.35 -1.79
CA ASP A 6 3.74 -6.12 -1.02
C ASP A 6 3.73 -6.42 0.49
N ALA A 7 3.10 -7.53 0.89
CA ALA A 7 3.14 -8.01 2.28
C ALA A 7 4.56 -8.41 2.69
N TYR A 8 5.28 -9.10 1.81
CA TYR A 8 6.68 -9.44 2.06
C TYR A 8 7.53 -8.18 2.24
N GLY A 9 7.39 -7.19 1.36
CA GLY A 9 8.12 -5.92 1.46
C GLY A 9 7.84 -5.17 2.76
N LEU A 10 6.57 -5.07 3.18
CA LEU A 10 6.19 -4.43 4.44
C LEU A 10 6.77 -5.16 5.66
N ASN A 11 6.71 -6.49 5.69
CA ASN A 11 7.28 -7.28 6.78
C ASN A 11 8.81 -7.21 6.84
N ALA A 12 9.49 -7.16 5.69
CA ALA A 12 10.94 -7.10 5.62
C ALA A 12 11.49 -5.72 6.00
N ALA A 13 10.88 -4.64 5.49
CA ALA A 13 11.33 -3.27 5.75
C ALA A 13 10.79 -2.70 7.07
N GLY A 14 9.55 -3.07 7.45
CA GLY A 14 8.85 -2.47 8.58
C GLY A 14 8.51 -0.99 8.36
N GLU A 15 8.39 -0.54 7.10
CA GLU A 15 8.18 0.86 6.72
C GLU A 15 6.81 1.11 6.06
N PRO A 16 5.70 1.07 6.82
CA PRO A 16 4.35 1.24 6.26
C PRO A 16 4.12 2.66 5.73
N HIS A 17 4.67 3.69 6.38
CA HIS A 17 4.56 5.07 5.92
C HIS A 17 5.32 5.29 4.61
N GLY A 18 6.54 4.77 4.49
CA GLY A 18 7.34 4.88 3.27
C GLY A 18 6.64 4.21 2.07
N PHE A 19 6.08 3.03 2.28
CA PHE A 19 5.32 2.32 1.26
C PHE A 19 4.05 3.08 0.83
N ALA A 20 3.29 3.63 1.79
CA ALA A 20 2.12 4.45 1.51
C ALA A 20 2.49 5.75 0.78
N THR A 21 3.57 6.43 1.18
CA THR A 21 4.07 7.63 0.49
C THR A 21 4.48 7.33 -0.94
N ALA A 22 5.13 6.19 -1.20
CA ALA A 22 5.46 5.78 -2.56
C ALA A 22 4.20 5.61 -3.42
N ALA A 23 3.17 4.93 -2.90
CA ALA A 23 1.89 4.78 -3.59
C ALA A 23 1.18 6.13 -3.86
N MET A 24 1.24 7.07 -2.91
CA MET A 24 0.71 8.43 -3.09
C MET A 24 1.50 9.26 -4.11
N ARG A 25 2.82 9.06 -4.24
CA ARG A 25 3.60 9.72 -5.29
C ARG A 25 3.21 9.22 -6.67
N LEU A 26 2.97 7.92 -6.82
CA LEU A 26 2.49 7.33 -8.08
C LEU A 26 1.10 7.86 -8.47
N SER A 27 0.28 8.28 -7.50
CA SER A 27 -1.06 8.81 -7.80
C SER A 27 -1.05 10.14 -8.53
N THR A 28 0.10 10.82 -8.62
CA THR A 28 0.23 12.06 -9.39
C THR A 28 0.06 11.84 -10.90
N TYR A 29 0.27 10.62 -11.38
CA TYR A 29 0.13 10.26 -12.80
C TYR A 29 -0.63 8.94 -13.04
N ARG A 30 -1.08 8.26 -11.98
CA ARG A 30 -1.95 7.08 -12.05
C ARG A 30 -3.20 7.25 -11.19
N LYS A 31 -4.34 6.76 -11.67
CA LYS A 31 -5.58 6.75 -10.87
C LYS A 31 -5.40 5.87 -9.64
N ILE A 32 -5.48 6.50 -8.46
CA ILE A 32 -5.22 5.83 -7.17
C ILE A 32 -6.35 4.91 -6.74
N HIS A 33 -7.59 5.30 -7.05
CA HIS A 33 -8.80 4.59 -6.65
C HIS A 33 -9.63 4.23 -7.90
N PRO A 34 -9.25 3.18 -8.64
CA PRO A 34 -10.09 2.61 -9.69
C PRO A 34 -11.41 2.08 -9.10
N GLY A 35 -12.46 2.00 -9.90
CA GLY A 35 -13.66 1.26 -9.53
C GLY A 35 -13.37 -0.25 -9.45
N ALA A 36 -14.22 -1.02 -8.76
CA ALA A 36 -13.99 -2.46 -8.58
C ALA A 36 -13.81 -3.24 -9.90
N TRP A 37 -14.63 -2.93 -10.91
CA TRP A 37 -14.51 -3.53 -12.25
C TRP A 37 -13.28 -3.05 -13.02
N GLU A 38 -12.90 -1.79 -12.82
CA GLU A 38 -11.76 -1.18 -13.48
C GLU A 38 -10.46 -1.80 -12.95
N GLU A 39 -10.37 -2.04 -11.63
CA GLU A 39 -9.27 -2.77 -11.00
C GLU A 39 -9.23 -4.23 -11.48
N ALA A 40 -10.36 -4.93 -11.52
CA ALA A 40 -10.41 -6.34 -11.92
C ALA A 40 -10.01 -6.59 -13.38
N ILE A 41 -10.23 -5.62 -14.28
CA ILE A 41 -10.01 -5.79 -15.73
C ILE A 41 -8.72 -5.12 -16.20
N PHE A 42 -8.38 -3.93 -15.68
CA PHE A 42 -7.28 -3.12 -16.21
C PHE A 42 -6.04 -3.08 -15.30
N TYR A 43 -6.13 -3.59 -14.09
CA TYR A 43 -5.02 -3.57 -13.13
C TYR A 43 -4.47 -4.97 -12.92
N ASP A 44 -3.25 -5.20 -13.40
CA ASP A 44 -2.49 -6.43 -13.16
C ASP A 44 -2.00 -6.54 -11.69
N HIS A 45 -2.07 -5.44 -10.93
CA HIS A 45 -1.60 -5.34 -9.55
C HIS A 45 -2.59 -4.52 -8.70
N PRO A 46 -2.59 -4.66 -7.36
CA PRO A 46 -3.47 -3.88 -6.48
C PRO A 46 -3.31 -2.36 -6.69
N SER A 47 -4.41 -1.62 -6.65
CA SER A 47 -4.39 -0.17 -6.81
C SER A 47 -3.58 0.54 -5.72
N GLY A 48 -3.21 1.79 -6.01
CA GLY A 48 -2.53 2.66 -5.05
C GLY A 48 -3.35 2.85 -3.77
N TYR A 49 -4.67 2.93 -3.86
CA TYR A 49 -5.55 3.00 -2.69
C TYR A 49 -5.42 1.75 -1.83
N ASP A 50 -5.53 0.58 -2.45
CA ASP A 50 -5.52 -0.69 -1.71
C ASP A 50 -4.13 -0.96 -1.10
N ARG A 51 -3.07 -0.43 -1.72
CA ARG A 51 -1.70 -0.38 -1.15
C ARG A 51 -1.64 0.51 0.09
N VAL A 52 -2.10 1.76 0.01
CA VAL A 52 -2.10 2.70 1.15
C VAL A 52 -2.94 2.15 2.30
N ARG A 53 -4.17 1.70 2.02
CA ARG A 53 -5.09 1.16 3.02
C ARG A 53 -4.44 0.02 3.79
N ARG A 54 -3.86 -0.94 3.07
CA ARG A 54 -3.25 -2.12 3.71
C ARG A 54 -1.96 -1.81 4.44
N SER A 55 -1.18 -0.81 4.03
CA SER A 55 -0.06 -0.34 4.84
C SER A 55 -0.51 0.23 6.18
N MET A 56 -1.64 0.94 6.22
CA MET A 56 -2.20 1.45 7.48
C MET A 56 -2.81 0.32 8.33
N GLU A 57 -3.41 -0.69 7.70
CA GLU A 57 -3.87 -1.90 8.40
C GLU A 57 -2.71 -2.67 9.02
N TRP A 58 -1.62 -2.87 8.26
CA TRP A 58 -0.40 -3.50 8.76
C TRP A 58 0.21 -2.71 9.92
N LEU A 59 0.22 -1.37 9.84
CA LEU A 59 0.69 -0.51 10.92
C LEU A 59 -0.17 -0.64 12.19
N LYS A 60 -1.49 -0.76 12.03
CA LYS A 60 -2.41 -0.99 13.15
C LYS A 60 -2.09 -2.30 13.87
N GLU A 61 -1.66 -3.32 13.13
CA GLU A 61 -1.23 -4.61 13.67
C GLU A 61 0.19 -4.55 14.28
N HIS A 62 1.04 -3.63 13.81
CA HIS A 62 2.44 -3.46 14.21
C HIS A 62 2.73 -2.03 14.71
N PRO A 63 2.14 -1.60 15.83
CA PRO A 63 2.20 -0.20 16.30
C PRO A 63 3.61 0.28 16.67
N GLU A 64 4.56 -0.62 16.92
CA GLU A 64 5.98 -0.31 17.11
C GLU A 64 6.67 0.22 15.85
N ALA A 65 6.21 -0.18 14.66
CA ALA A 65 6.77 0.30 13.40
C ALA A 65 6.47 1.79 13.18
N GLY A 66 5.27 2.25 13.56
CA GLY A 66 4.92 3.68 13.49
C GLY A 66 5.67 4.54 14.51
N ARG A 67 6.08 3.95 15.64
CA ARG A 67 6.89 4.64 16.67
C ARG A 67 8.35 4.82 16.28
N ARG A 68 8.82 4.13 15.22
CA ARG A 68 10.18 4.28 14.67
C ARG A 68 10.29 5.39 13.63
N ALA A 69 9.17 5.97 13.17
CA ALA A 69 9.20 7.11 12.27
C ALA A 69 9.77 8.34 13.02
N PRO A 70 10.74 9.07 12.43
CA PRO A 70 11.32 10.26 13.05
C PRO A 70 10.32 11.40 13.23
#